data_AF-A0A074W0P6-F1
#
_entry.id   AF-A0A074W0P6-F1
#
_cell.length_a   1.000
_cell.length_b   1.000
_cell.length_c   1.000
_cell.angle_alpha   90.00
_cell.angle_beta   90.00
_cell.angle_gamma   90.00
#
_symmetry.space_group_name_H-M   'P 1'
#
loop_
_entity.id
_entity.type
_entity.pdbx_description
1 polymer ?
#
loop_
_entity_poly.entity_id
_entity_poly.type
_entity_poly.pdbx_seq_one_letter_code
_entity_poly.pdbx_strand_id
1 'polypeptide(L)'
;MDLLQTVRKEGSRGGRNEFSWQDVQNDPHRQNYLGHSLMAPVGRWQKGKDLSWYAKGDKDSEQDAEAQRREEMRKIKQQEEDEMLRAMGLPVPDRDNANFEPVAL
;
A
#
# COMPACT_ATOMS: atom_id res chain seq x y z
N MET A 1 -31.89 31.59 14.50
CA MET A 1 -31.15 31.95 13.26
C MET A 1 -29.94 31.05 13.16
N ASP A 2 -30.02 30.01 12.34
CA ASP A 2 -28.92 29.07 12.08
C ASP A 2 -28.07 29.62 10.93
N LEU A 3 -26.77 29.82 11.17
CA LEU A 3 -25.83 30.53 10.30
C LEU A 3 -24.84 29.57 9.59
N LEU A 4 -25.26 28.34 9.30
CA LEU A 4 -24.39 27.32 8.69
C LEU A 4 -24.99 26.68 7.44
N GLN A 5 -25.72 27.46 6.64
CA GLN A 5 -25.76 27.21 5.20
C GLN A 5 -24.41 27.59 4.61
N THR A 6 -23.44 26.68 4.75
CA THR A 6 -22.27 26.65 3.89
C THR A 6 -22.79 26.66 2.46
N VAL A 7 -22.69 27.82 1.83
CA VAL A 7 -23.05 28.05 0.44
C VAL A 7 -22.25 27.02 -0.35
N ARG A 8 -22.90 25.91 -0.72
CA ARG A 8 -22.39 25.01 -1.76
C ARG A 8 -22.38 25.87 -3.00
N LYS A 9 -21.21 26.39 -3.33
CA LYS A 9 -20.95 27.10 -4.57
C LYS A 9 -21.07 26.07 -5.69
N GLU A 10 -22.30 25.85 -6.14
CA GLU A 10 -22.62 25.27 -7.43
C GLU A 10 -22.14 26.24 -8.50
N GLY A 11 -20.82 26.29 -8.67
CA GLY A 11 -20.20 27.08 -9.72
C GLY A 11 -20.50 26.43 -11.07
N SER A 12 -20.90 27.25 -12.04
CA SER A 12 -21.06 26.95 -13.48
C SER A 12 -19.78 26.42 -14.18
N ARG A 13 -18.80 25.90 -13.43
CA ARG A 13 -17.51 25.39 -13.94
C ARG A 13 -17.41 23.87 -13.91
N GLY A 14 -18.51 23.17 -13.64
CA GLY A 14 -18.51 21.72 -13.44
C GLY A 14 -17.90 21.37 -12.08
N GLY A 15 -18.59 20.52 -11.33
CA GLY A 15 -18.10 19.98 -10.06
C GLY A 15 -17.06 18.88 -10.26
N ARG A 16 -16.47 18.42 -9.15
CA ARG A 16 -15.66 17.20 -9.07
C ARG A 16 -16.38 15.96 -9.64
N ASN A 17 -17.71 16.00 -9.70
CA ASN A 17 -18.55 14.92 -10.20
C ASN A 17 -18.67 14.91 -11.74
N GLU A 18 -18.43 16.02 -12.43
CA GLU A 18 -18.50 16.10 -13.90
C GLU A 18 -17.14 15.89 -14.59
N PHE A 19 -16.05 15.75 -13.84
CA PHE A 19 -14.71 15.55 -14.40
C PHE A 19 -14.42 14.06 -14.62
N SER A 20 -14.08 13.69 -15.86
CA SER A 20 -13.65 12.34 -16.22
C SER A 20 -12.37 12.36 -17.04
N TRP A 21 -11.41 11.51 -16.66
CA TRP A 21 -10.18 11.31 -17.42
C TRP A 21 -10.40 10.68 -18.79
N GLN A 22 -11.49 9.94 -18.96
CA GLN A 22 -11.86 9.36 -20.26
C GLN A 22 -12.27 10.45 -21.25
N ASP A 23 -12.92 11.52 -20.78
CA ASP A 23 -13.30 12.65 -21.62
C ASP A 23 -12.06 13.46 -22.01
N VAL A 24 -11.14 13.69 -21.06
CA VAL A 24 -9.83 14.30 -21.32
C VAL A 24 -9.02 13.51 -22.36
N GLN A 25 -9.13 12.19 -22.39
CA GLN A 25 -8.43 11.36 -23.37
C GLN A 25 -8.82 11.67 -24.81
N ASN A 26 -10.10 12.01 -25.04
CA ASN A 26 -10.67 12.28 -26.35
C ASN A 26 -10.67 13.77 -26.72
N ASP A 27 -10.27 14.65 -25.80
CA ASP A 27 -10.24 16.09 -26.02
C ASP A 27 -9.08 16.52 -26.94
N PRO A 28 -9.32 17.35 -27.97
CA PRO A 28 -8.28 17.91 -28.83
C PRO A 28 -7.20 18.70 -28.06
N HIS A 29 -7.60 19.32 -26.95
CA HIS A 29 -6.79 20.15 -26.08
C HIS A 29 -6.39 19.46 -24.77
N ARG A 30 -6.38 18.11 -24.73
CA ARG A 30 -6.00 17.31 -23.56
C ARG A 30 -4.70 17.74 -22.87
N GLN A 31 -3.76 18.29 -23.63
CA GLN A 31 -2.47 18.82 -23.13
C GLN A 31 -2.61 19.98 -22.15
N ASN A 32 -3.76 20.67 -22.14
CA ASN A 32 -4.05 21.74 -21.20
C ASN A 32 -4.51 21.22 -19.83
N TYR A 33 -4.76 19.91 -19.70
CA TYR A 33 -5.15 19.27 -18.46
C TYR A 33 -3.92 18.77 -17.70
N LEU A 34 -3.73 19.26 -16.47
CA LEU A 34 -2.65 18.82 -15.61
C LEU A 34 -2.77 17.32 -15.32
N GLY A 35 -1.73 16.53 -15.61
CA GLY A 35 -1.73 15.09 -15.37
C GLY A 35 -2.23 14.24 -16.54
N HIS A 36 -2.55 14.85 -17.70
CA HIS A 36 -3.01 14.12 -18.88
C HIS A 36 -2.03 13.04 -19.37
N SER A 37 -0.73 13.21 -19.13
CA SER A 37 0.32 12.27 -19.54
C SER A 37 0.25 10.93 -18.80
N LEU A 38 -0.23 10.94 -17.55
CA LEU A 38 -0.26 9.78 -16.67
C LEU A 38 -1.69 9.24 -16.50
N MET A 39 -2.68 10.13 -16.41
CA MET A 39 -4.06 9.77 -16.08
C MET A 39 -4.95 9.57 -17.32
N ALA A 40 -4.57 10.12 -18.48
CA ALA A 40 -5.24 9.91 -19.77
C ALA A 40 -4.24 9.58 -20.91
N PRO A 41 -3.42 8.53 -20.75
CA PRO A 41 -2.44 8.13 -21.77
C PRO A 41 -3.13 7.74 -23.08
N VAL A 42 -2.56 8.14 -24.22
CA VAL A 42 -3.12 7.90 -25.56
C VAL A 42 -2.13 7.24 -26.50
N GLY A 43 -2.64 6.49 -27.49
CA GLY A 43 -1.81 5.83 -28.49
C GLY A 43 -1.26 4.47 -28.02
N ARG A 44 -0.42 3.83 -28.84
CA ARG A 44 0.02 2.44 -28.61
C ARG A 44 1.18 2.32 -27.63
N TRP A 45 1.91 3.40 -27.34
CA TRP A 45 3.10 3.38 -26.50
C TRP A 45 2.81 3.01 -25.03
N GLN A 46 1.59 3.25 -24.56
CA GLN A 46 1.13 2.87 -23.22
C GLN A 46 0.86 1.37 -23.07
N LYS A 47 0.65 0.63 -24.17
CA LYS A 47 0.25 -0.77 -24.11
C LYS A 47 1.40 -1.61 -23.51
N GLY A 48 1.14 -2.24 -22.37
CA GLY A 48 2.14 -3.06 -21.66
C GLY A 48 3.17 -2.25 -20.87
N LYS A 49 2.93 -0.96 -20.61
CA LYS A 49 3.75 -0.16 -19.70
C LYS A 49 2.95 0.22 -18.46
N ASP A 50 3.57 0.07 -17.30
CA ASP A 50 3.06 0.61 -16.06
C ASP A 50 3.55 2.06 -15.92
N LEU A 51 2.64 3.03 -16.06
CA LEU A 51 2.94 4.46 -15.99
C LEU A 51 3.06 4.96 -14.55
N SER A 52 2.47 4.24 -13.60
CA SER A 52 2.46 4.59 -12.18
C SER A 52 3.51 3.82 -11.38
N TRP A 53 4.46 3.16 -12.05
CA TRP A 53 5.48 2.31 -11.42
C TRP A 53 6.29 3.03 -10.34
N TYR A 54 6.57 4.34 -10.51
CA TYR A 54 7.27 5.16 -9.52
C TYR A 54 6.41 5.51 -8.29
N ALA A 55 5.09 5.60 -8.47
CA ALA A 55 4.14 5.93 -7.42
C ALA A 55 3.61 4.69 -6.68
N LYS A 56 3.88 3.50 -7.21
CA LYS A 56 3.91 2.26 -6.43
C LYS A 56 5.11 2.33 -5.50
N GLY A 57 5.01 3.21 -4.51
CA GLY A 57 5.81 3.11 -3.32
C GLY A 57 5.56 1.74 -2.72
N ASP A 58 6.56 1.26 -2.02
CA ASP A 58 6.63 0.04 -1.24
C ASP A 58 5.55 0.02 -0.14
N LYS A 59 4.35 0.64 -0.26
CA LYS A 59 3.40 0.78 0.85
C LYS A 59 2.62 -0.50 1.15
N ASP A 60 2.31 -1.30 0.14
CA ASP A 60 1.82 -2.67 0.34
C ASP A 60 2.99 -3.62 0.65
N SER A 61 4.21 -3.29 0.19
CA SER A 61 5.41 -4.09 0.39
C SER A 61 6.13 -3.81 1.72
N GLU A 62 5.97 -2.65 2.34
CA GLU A 62 6.72 -2.22 3.52
C GLU A 62 6.09 -2.86 4.74
N GLN A 63 4.76 -2.89 4.81
CA GLN A 63 4.07 -3.67 5.84
C GLN A 63 4.34 -5.16 5.67
N ASP A 64 4.25 -5.69 4.45
CA ASP A 64 4.51 -7.12 4.20
C ASP A 64 6.00 -7.48 4.36
N ALA A 65 6.94 -6.62 3.94
CA ALA A 65 8.39 -6.86 4.06
C ALA A 65 8.90 -6.59 5.47
N GLU A 66 8.32 -5.65 6.23
CA GLU A 66 8.64 -5.47 7.64
C GLU A 66 8.06 -6.62 8.48
N ALA A 67 6.86 -7.11 8.16
CA ALA A 67 6.30 -8.33 8.75
C ALA A 67 7.18 -9.56 8.44
N GLN A 68 7.56 -9.76 7.18
CA GLN A 68 8.44 -10.86 6.76
C GLN A 68 9.82 -10.77 7.43
N ARG A 69 10.46 -9.58 7.46
CA ARG A 69 11.74 -9.39 8.16
C ARG A 69 11.62 -9.66 9.66
N ARG A 70 10.50 -9.31 10.29
CA ARG A 70 10.25 -9.61 11.70
C ARG A 70 10.08 -11.11 11.95
N GLU A 71 9.44 -11.83 11.05
CA GLU A 71 9.32 -13.29 11.12
C GLU A 71 10.67 -13.99 10.92
N GLU A 72 11.48 -13.54 9.96
CA GLU A 72 12.84 -14.05 9.75
C GLU A 72 13.72 -13.82 10.97
N MET A 73 13.73 -12.61 11.54
CA MET A 73 14.44 -12.31 12.77
C MET A 73 13.94 -13.14 13.96
N ARG A 74 12.64 -13.40 14.05
CA ARG A 74 12.06 -14.25 15.11
C ARG A 74 12.57 -15.69 15.00
N LYS A 75 12.63 -16.25 13.79
CA LYS A 75 13.16 -17.61 13.56
C LYS A 75 14.64 -17.72 13.92
N ILE A 76 15.45 -16.73 13.56
CA ILE A 76 16.88 -16.70 13.91
C ILE A 76 17.06 -16.64 15.42
N LYS A 77 16.37 -15.70 16.09
CA LYS A 77 16.45 -15.58 17.56
C LYS A 77 16.02 -16.85 18.28
N GLN A 78 15.01 -17.56 17.75
CA GLN A 78 14.56 -18.84 18.28
C GLN A 78 15.64 -19.92 18.14
N GLN A 79 16.31 -20.00 16.99
CA GLN A 79 17.42 -20.93 16.79
C GLN A 79 18.59 -20.63 17.74
N GLU A 80 18.93 -19.35 17.91
CA GLU A 80 19.96 -18.91 18.85
C GLU A 80 19.61 -19.25 20.30
N GLU A 81 18.34 -19.07 20.70
CA GLU A 81 17.84 -19.44 22.03
C GLU A 81 17.90 -20.96 22.25
N ASP A 82 17.52 -21.76 21.26
CA ASP A 82 17.55 -23.22 21.34
C ASP A 82 19.00 -23.75 21.47
N GLU A 83 19.95 -23.15 20.75
CA GLU A 83 21.38 -23.46 20.86
C GLU A 83 21.95 -23.04 22.23
N MET A 84 21.53 -21.88 22.73
CA MET A 84 21.93 -21.40 24.06
C MET A 84 21.42 -22.31 25.17
N LEU A 85 20.15 -22.74 25.11
CA LEU A 85 19.58 -23.69 26.07
C LEU A 85 20.33 -25.02 26.05
N ARG A 86 20.67 -25.53 24.86
CA ARG A 86 21.48 -26.74 24.70
C ARG A 86 22.87 -26.57 25.32
N ALA A 87 23.52 -25.42 25.13
CA ALA A 87 24.83 -25.12 25.73
C ALA A 87 24.76 -25.00 27.26
N MET A 88 23.65 -24.48 27.80
CA MET A 88 23.41 -24.40 29.23
C MET A 88 22.91 -25.71 29.86
N GLY A 89 22.64 -26.75 29.04
CA GLY A 89 22.14 -28.05 29.50
C GLY A 89 20.66 -28.06 29.90
N LEU A 90 19.89 -27.06 29.47
CA LEU A 90 18.45 -26.98 29.68
C LEU A 90 17.69 -27.63 28.50
N PRO A 91 16.48 -28.19 28.74
CA PRO A 91 15.67 -28.77 27.69
C PRO A 91 15.19 -27.69 26.71
N VAL A 92 15.27 -28.00 25.40
CA VAL A 92 14.71 -27.15 24.33
C VAL A 92 13.19 -27.35 24.31
N PRO A 93 12.37 -26.29 24.24
CA PRO A 93 10.92 -26.41 24.22
C PRO A 93 10.38 -27.01 22.90
N ASP A 94 9.46 -27.97 23.01
CA ASP A 94 8.77 -28.57 21.86
C ASP A 94 7.69 -27.64 21.31
N ARG A 95 7.91 -27.11 20.11
CA ARG A 95 7.04 -26.11 19.47
C ARG A 95 5.97 -26.71 18.53
N ASP A 96 5.95 -28.02 18.34
CA ASP A 96 4.90 -28.72 17.57
C ASP A 96 3.56 -28.79 18.32
N ASN A 97 3.55 -28.49 19.63
CA ASN A 97 2.35 -28.49 20.45
C ASN A 97 1.88 -27.04 20.69
N ALA A 98 0.78 -26.67 20.02
CA ALA A 98 0.15 -25.35 20.10
C ALA A 98 -0.28 -24.91 21.52
N ASN A 99 -0.32 -25.83 22.49
CA ASN A 99 -0.61 -25.49 23.89
C ASN A 99 0.58 -24.82 24.62
N PHE A 100 1.80 -24.86 24.05
CA PHE A 100 2.98 -24.23 24.64
C PHE A 100 3.33 -22.86 24.03
N GLU A 101 2.59 -22.41 23.01
CA GLU A 101 2.75 -21.06 22.49
C GLU A 101 2.05 -20.06 23.43
N PRO A 102 2.76 -19.02 23.93
CA PRO A 102 2.12 -18.00 24.75
C PRO A 102 1.14 -17.21 23.89
N VAL A 103 -0.16 -17.30 24.21
CA VAL A 103 -1.19 -16.45 23.62
C VAL A 103 -0.89 -15.02 24.04
N ALA A 104 -0.50 -14.17 23.08
CA ALA A 104 -0.29 -12.76 23.34
C ALA A 104 -1.62 -12.12 23.80
N LEU A 105 -1.60 -11.48 24.99
CA LEU A 105 -2.70 -10.65 25.51
C LEU A 105 -2.79 -9.31 24.78
#